data_AF-A0A392M9E8-F1
#
_entry.id   AF-A0A392M9E8-F1
#
_cell.length_a   1.000
_cell.length_b   1.000
_cell.length_c   1.000
_cell.angle_alpha   90.00
_cell.angle_beta   90.00
_cell.angle_gamma   90.00
#
_symmetry.space_group_name_H-M   'P 1'
#
loop_
_entity.id
_entity.type
_entity.pdbx_description
1 polymer ?
#
loop_
_entity_poly.entity_id
_entity_poly.type
_entity_poly.pdbx_seq_one_letter_code
_entity_poly.pdbx_strand_id
1 'polypeptide(L)'
;MGAADSTDGSLRKDHAHVLNTVLRRSEKALIHNYKHGFSGFAVRLSKSEANSIARQPGVVSVFPDPILKLHTTHSWDFLKLQTQVKIDKTLSNSSSSSSNIVIGMLDSGIWPEAESFSDDGMNPIPPSWKGICMTSNDFNSSNCNR
;
A
#
# COMPACT_ATOMS: atom_id res chain seq x y z
N MET A 1 -18.75 -1.08 0.63
CA MET A 1 -18.04 -2.36 0.76
C MET A 1 -17.40 -2.36 2.15
N GLY A 2 -18.01 -3.03 3.12
CA GLY A 2 -17.53 -3.08 4.50
C GLY A 2 -16.73 -4.35 4.72
N ALA A 3 -15.66 -4.28 5.50
CA ALA A 3 -14.96 -5.45 5.99
C ALA A 3 -15.89 -6.19 6.96
N ALA A 4 -16.14 -7.48 6.72
CA ALA A 4 -16.84 -8.32 7.68
C ALA A 4 -15.95 -8.49 8.91
N ASP A 5 -16.53 -8.29 10.10
CA ASP A 5 -15.86 -8.50 11.37
C ASP A 5 -15.73 -10.02 11.57
N SER A 6 -14.62 -10.57 11.09
CA SER A 6 -14.37 -12.00 11.12
C SER A 6 -12.99 -12.24 11.72
N THR A 7 -12.97 -13.13 12.72
CA THR A 7 -11.74 -13.53 13.40
C THR A 7 -10.71 -14.00 12.37
N ASP A 8 -9.45 -13.55 12.47
CA ASP A 8 -8.38 -13.71 11.45
C ASP A 8 -8.22 -15.16 10.94
N GLY A 9 -8.57 -16.14 11.76
CA GLY A 9 -8.57 -17.55 11.42
C GLY A 9 -9.74 -18.04 10.57
N SER A 10 -10.90 -17.39 10.58
CA SER A 10 -12.07 -17.77 9.79
C SER A 10 -11.92 -17.32 8.34
N LEU A 11 -11.63 -16.04 8.08
CA LEU A 11 -11.49 -15.53 6.70
C LEU A 11 -10.40 -16.25 5.91
N ARG A 12 -9.25 -16.54 6.54
CA ARG A 12 -8.18 -17.30 5.90
C ARG A 12 -8.62 -18.72 5.54
N LYS A 13 -9.41 -19.37 6.39
CA LYS A 13 -9.98 -20.70 6.10
C LYS A 13 -11.01 -20.63 4.99
N ASP A 14 -11.84 -19.59 4.97
CA ASP A 14 -12.85 -19.38 3.92
C ASP A 14 -12.18 -19.16 2.56
N HIS A 15 -11.17 -18.29 2.49
CA HIS A 15 -10.37 -18.09 1.28
C HIS A 15 -9.66 -19.38 0.84
N ALA A 16 -9.05 -20.12 1.78
CA ALA A 16 -8.42 -21.40 1.48
C ALA A 16 -9.42 -22.44 0.99
N HIS A 17 -10.65 -22.45 1.51
CA HIS A 17 -11.71 -23.36 1.08
C HIS A 17 -12.16 -23.08 -0.37
N VAL A 18 -12.38 -21.80 -0.71
CA VAL A 18 -12.69 -21.39 -2.09
C VAL A 18 -11.56 -21.78 -3.04
N LEU A 19 -10.31 -21.54 -2.65
CA LEU A 19 -9.13 -21.91 -3.43
C LEU A 19 -9.01 -23.42 -3.62
N ASN A 20 -9.16 -24.22 -2.56
CA ASN A 20 -9.04 -25.68 -2.61
C ASN A 20 -10.12 -26.34 -3.46
N THR A 21 -11.29 -25.71 -3.57
CA THR A 21 -12.39 -26.20 -4.43
C THR A 21 -12.02 -26.18 -5.92
N VAL A 22 -11.15 -25.25 -6.34
CA VAL A 22 -10.77 -25.09 -7.76
C VAL A 22 -9.33 -25.53 -8.03
N LEU A 23 -8.41 -25.30 -7.10
CA LEU A 23 -7.00 -25.62 -7.22
C LEU A 23 -6.66 -26.90 -6.46
N ARG A 24 -6.37 -27.97 -7.19
CA ARG A 24 -5.77 -29.20 -6.61
C ARG A 24 -4.31 -29.00 -6.15
N ARG A 25 -3.72 -27.81 -6.33
CA ARG A 25 -2.31 -27.44 -6.05
C ARG A 25 -2.20 -26.09 -5.30
N SER A 26 -2.95 -25.92 -4.21
CA SER A 26 -3.34 -24.60 -3.72
C SER A 26 -2.24 -23.72 -3.10
N GLU A 27 -1.26 -24.27 -2.40
CA GLU A 27 -0.32 -23.43 -1.62
C GLU A 27 0.64 -22.59 -2.48
N LYS A 28 1.05 -23.07 -3.67
CA LYS A 28 2.00 -22.34 -4.53
C LYS A 28 1.35 -21.26 -5.39
N ALA A 29 0.04 -21.27 -5.52
CA ALA A 29 -0.70 -20.35 -6.39
C ALA A 29 -1.11 -19.06 -5.66
N LEU A 30 -1.31 -19.14 -4.34
CA LEU A 30 -1.71 -18.02 -3.50
C LEU A 30 -0.57 -17.01 -3.34
N ILE A 31 -0.82 -15.77 -3.73
CA ILE A 31 0.14 -14.66 -3.65
C ILE A 31 -0.10 -13.86 -2.37
N HIS A 32 -1.36 -13.52 -2.09
CA HIS A 32 -1.70 -12.65 -0.98
C HIS A 32 -3.14 -12.86 -0.48
N ASN A 33 -3.37 -12.58 0.80
CA ASN A 33 -4.70 -12.55 1.43
C ASN A 33 -5.00 -11.13 1.94
N TYR A 34 -6.03 -10.52 1.39
CA TYR A 34 -6.55 -9.23 1.83
C TYR A 34 -7.61 -9.43 2.92
N LYS A 35 -7.40 -8.81 4.06
CA LYS A 35 -8.31 -8.85 5.21
C LYS A 35 -8.74 -7.48 5.73
N HIS A 36 -8.02 -6.43 5.32
CA HIS A 36 -8.27 -5.05 5.75
C HIS A 36 -8.85 -4.27 4.56
N GLY A 37 -9.90 -3.49 4.80
CA GLY A 37 -10.63 -2.73 3.76
C GLY A 37 -11.59 -3.58 2.93
N PHE A 38 -11.20 -4.80 2.54
CA PHE A 38 -12.05 -5.78 1.88
C PHE A 38 -11.57 -7.22 2.17
N SER A 39 -12.46 -8.20 1.96
CA SER A 39 -12.15 -9.63 2.04
C SER A 39 -11.84 -10.15 0.64
N GLY A 40 -10.62 -10.65 0.41
CA GLY A 40 -10.24 -11.24 -0.86
C GLY A 40 -8.84 -11.84 -0.88
N PHE A 41 -8.42 -12.34 -2.02
CA PHE A 41 -7.09 -12.92 -2.20
C PHE A 41 -6.57 -12.71 -3.63
N ALA A 42 -5.25 -12.64 -3.78
CA ALA A 42 -4.57 -12.64 -5.08
C ALA A 42 -3.95 -14.03 -5.33
N VAL A 43 -4.19 -14.59 -6.51
CA VAL A 43 -3.80 -15.96 -6.86
C VAL A 43 -3.42 -16.05 -8.33
N ARG A 44 -2.39 -16.85 -8.65
CA ARG A 44 -2.01 -17.18 -10.02
C ARG A 44 -2.89 -18.31 -10.55
N LEU A 45 -3.67 -18.02 -11.60
CA LEU A 45 -4.63 -18.94 -12.18
C LEU A 45 -4.52 -18.95 -13.71
N SER A 46 -4.86 -20.08 -14.32
CA SER A 46 -5.26 -20.12 -15.72
C SER A 46 -6.62 -19.44 -15.92
N LYS A 47 -6.92 -19.04 -17.17
CA LYS A 47 -8.21 -18.43 -17.52
C LYS A 47 -9.41 -19.33 -17.17
N SER A 48 -9.27 -20.65 -17.36
CA SER A 48 -10.31 -21.62 -16.99
C SER A 48 -10.52 -21.70 -15.49
N GLU A 49 -9.45 -21.69 -14.69
CA GLU A 49 -9.55 -21.72 -13.22
C GLU A 49 -10.17 -20.43 -12.68
N ALA A 50 -9.80 -19.26 -13.23
CA ALA A 50 -10.40 -17.98 -12.87
C ALA A 50 -11.92 -17.96 -13.13
N ASN A 51 -12.35 -18.48 -14.30
CA ASN A 51 -13.77 -18.60 -14.63
C ASN A 51 -14.51 -19.58 -13.69
N SER A 52 -13.85 -20.64 -13.25
CA SER A 52 -14.41 -21.59 -12.27
C SER A 52 -14.55 -20.97 -10.89
N ILE A 53 -13.55 -20.20 -10.43
CA ILE A 53 -13.60 -19.47 -9.15
C ILE A 53 -14.70 -18.42 -9.17
N ALA A 54 -14.87 -17.68 -10.27
CA ALA A 54 -15.89 -16.65 -10.40
C ALA A 54 -17.33 -17.17 -10.22
N ARG A 55 -17.55 -18.49 -10.34
CA ARG A 55 -18.86 -19.14 -10.14
C ARG A 55 -19.04 -19.77 -8.77
N GLN A 56 -18.01 -19.72 -7.91
CA GLN A 56 -18.09 -20.32 -6.58
C GLN A 56 -18.97 -19.47 -5.65
N PRO A 57 -19.83 -20.10 -4.84
CA PRO A 57 -20.54 -19.39 -3.78
C PRO A 57 -19.58 -18.61 -2.87
N GLY A 58 -19.92 -17.37 -2.55
CA GLY A 58 -19.09 -16.47 -1.74
C GLY A 58 -18.08 -15.64 -2.54
N VAL A 59 -17.87 -15.91 -3.83
CA VAL A 59 -17.05 -15.06 -4.70
C VAL A 59 -17.91 -13.97 -5.33
N VAL A 60 -17.64 -12.72 -4.96
CA VAL A 60 -18.38 -11.55 -5.47
C VAL A 60 -17.92 -11.14 -6.86
N SER A 61 -16.60 -11.14 -7.10
CA SER A 61 -16.02 -10.78 -8.39
C SER A 61 -14.60 -11.33 -8.54
N VAL A 62 -14.16 -11.51 -9.78
CA VAL A 62 -12.78 -11.88 -10.14
C VAL A 62 -12.32 -10.93 -11.23
N PHE A 63 -11.17 -10.30 -11.04
CA PHE A 63 -10.57 -9.39 -11.99
C PHE A 63 -9.11 -9.79 -12.25
N PRO A 64 -8.60 -9.62 -13.49
CA PRO A 64 -7.18 -9.79 -13.75
C PRO A 64 -6.38 -8.70 -13.03
N ASP A 65 -5.21 -9.05 -12.52
CA ASP A 65 -4.26 -8.09 -11.93
C ASP A 65 -3.52 -7.34 -13.05
N PRO A 66 -3.76 -6.03 -13.24
CA PRO A 66 -3.16 -5.27 -14.33
C PRO A 66 -1.76 -4.76 -13.97
N ILE A 67 -0.88 -4.66 -14.98
CA ILE A 67 0.38 -3.94 -14.81
C ILE A 67 0.08 -2.43 -14.89
N LEU A 68 0.37 -1.72 -13.79
CA LEU A 68 0.28 -0.26 -13.73
C LEU A 68 1.56 0.37 -14.29
N LYS A 69 1.42 1.48 -15.03
CA LYS A 69 2.55 2.25 -15.58
C LYS A 69 2.79 3.49 -14.74
N LEU A 70 4.05 3.84 -14.54
CA LEU A 70 4.43 5.11 -13.91
C LEU A 70 3.98 6.27 -14.80
N HIS A 71 3.32 7.27 -14.20
CA HIS A 71 2.84 8.46 -14.90
C HIS A 71 3.79 9.66 -14.75
N THR A 72 4.87 9.54 -13.98
CA THR A 72 5.85 10.59 -13.73
C THR A 72 6.93 10.58 -14.82
N THR A 73 6.83 11.50 -15.78
CA THR A 73 7.84 11.65 -16.84
C THR A 73 8.75 12.87 -16.66
N HIS A 74 8.28 13.96 -16.03
CA HIS A 74 9.05 15.22 -15.87
C HIS A 74 8.65 16.03 -14.61
N SER A 75 9.01 15.56 -13.41
CA SER A 75 8.64 16.24 -12.15
C SER A 75 9.15 17.69 -12.07
N TRP A 76 10.35 17.98 -12.57
CA TRP A 76 10.92 19.32 -12.52
C TRP A 76 10.20 20.33 -13.42
N ASP A 77 9.78 19.92 -14.62
CA ASP A 77 9.07 20.83 -15.53
C ASP A 77 7.60 21.03 -15.10
N PHE A 78 6.97 20.01 -14.53
CA PHE A 78 5.67 20.13 -13.84
C PHE A 78 5.75 21.14 -12.68
N LEU A 79 6.81 21.05 -11.86
CA LEU A 79 7.02 21.98 -10.76
C LEU A 79 7.38 23.38 -11.25
N LYS A 80 8.19 23.55 -12.31
CA LYS A 80 8.47 24.87 -12.91
C LYS A 80 7.19 25.58 -13.34
N LEU A 81 6.23 24.88 -13.94
CA LEU A 81 4.93 25.46 -14.29
C LEU A 81 4.08 25.82 -13.05
N GLN A 82 4.35 25.20 -11.90
CA GLN A 82 3.77 25.55 -10.60
C GLN A 82 4.62 26.53 -9.77
N THR A 83 5.81 26.96 -10.21
CA THR A 83 6.65 27.93 -9.46
C THR A 83 6.08 29.36 -9.40
N GLN A 84 4.94 29.62 -10.03
CA GLN A 84 4.13 30.81 -9.73
C GLN A 84 3.47 30.75 -8.35
N VAL A 85 3.49 29.58 -7.69
CA VAL A 85 3.32 29.48 -6.24
C VAL A 85 4.52 30.19 -5.61
N LYS A 86 4.33 31.48 -5.28
CA LYS A 86 5.19 32.15 -4.31
C LYS A 86 5.21 31.27 -3.07
N ILE A 87 6.35 30.64 -2.80
CA ILE A 87 6.65 30.12 -1.46
C ILE A 87 6.82 31.38 -0.61
N ASP A 88 5.70 31.91 -0.17
CA ASP A 88 5.66 33.11 0.63
C ASP A 88 6.32 32.73 1.96
N LYS A 89 7.54 33.24 2.20
CA LYS A 89 8.26 33.05 3.47
C LYS A 89 7.43 33.50 4.69
N THR A 90 6.33 34.21 4.46
CA THR A 90 5.32 34.66 5.42
C THR A 90 4.42 33.54 5.95
N LEU A 91 4.34 32.36 5.30
CA LEU A 91 3.65 31.19 5.86
C LEU A 91 4.36 30.63 7.10
N SER A 92 5.58 31.09 7.41
CA SER A 92 6.29 30.72 8.64
C SER A 92 5.63 31.28 9.92
N ASN A 93 4.69 32.23 9.80
CA ASN A 93 4.01 32.86 10.93
C ASN A 93 2.60 32.33 11.17
N SER A 94 2.07 31.44 10.33
CA SER A 94 0.89 30.65 10.69
C SER A 94 1.33 29.51 11.60
N SER A 95 1.32 29.79 12.90
CA SER A 95 1.48 28.86 14.02
C SER A 95 0.39 27.77 14.10
N SER A 96 -0.29 27.46 12.98
CA SER A 96 -1.08 26.25 12.87
C SER A 96 -0.12 25.09 12.61
N SER A 97 0.42 24.58 13.72
CA SER A 97 1.16 23.34 13.82
C SER A 97 0.46 22.26 12.98
N SER A 98 0.93 22.01 11.76
CA SER A 98 0.53 20.83 10.96
C SER A 98 1.18 19.56 11.53
N SER A 99 1.27 19.50 12.85
CA SER A 99 1.66 18.30 13.57
C SER A 99 0.52 17.30 13.42
N ASN A 100 0.87 16.03 13.16
CA ASN A 100 -0.04 14.89 13.10
C ASN A 100 -0.78 14.65 11.78
N ILE A 101 -0.26 15.11 10.64
CA ILE A 101 -0.71 14.64 9.31
C ILE A 101 0.20 13.50 8.86
N VAL A 102 -0.40 12.39 8.41
CA VAL A 102 0.32 11.27 7.81
C VAL A 102 -0.01 11.23 6.32
N ILE A 103 1.03 11.29 5.47
CA ILE A 103 0.91 11.19 4.01
C ILE A 103 1.48 9.84 3.59
N GLY A 104 0.63 8.98 3.01
CA GLY A 104 1.05 7.71 2.43
C GLY A 104 1.44 7.87 0.97
N MET A 105 2.63 7.39 0.59
CA MET A 105 3.10 7.40 -0.80
C MET A 105 3.21 5.96 -1.31
N LEU A 106 2.54 5.68 -2.43
CA LEU A 106 2.60 4.39 -3.15
C LEU A 106 3.28 4.64 -4.49
N ASP A 107 4.59 4.43 -4.55
CA ASP A 107 5.41 4.65 -5.74
C ASP A 107 6.51 3.57 -5.81
N SER A 108 7.53 3.81 -6.62
CA SER A 108 8.73 3.02 -6.83
C SER A 108 9.73 3.03 -5.67
N GLY A 109 9.53 3.90 -4.67
CA GLY A 109 10.36 4.00 -3.47
C GLY A 109 10.91 5.42 -3.26
N ILE A 110 11.88 5.53 -2.36
CA ILE A 110 12.59 6.78 -2.03
C ILE A 110 14.09 6.49 -1.92
N TRP A 111 14.90 7.55 -1.96
CA TRP A 111 16.31 7.54 -1.55
C TRP A 111 16.40 8.01 -0.10
N PRO A 112 16.31 7.11 0.89
CA PRO A 112 16.29 7.48 2.31
C PRO A 112 17.57 8.16 2.81
N GLU A 113 18.66 8.07 2.04
CA GLU A 113 19.96 8.65 2.35
C GLU A 113 20.06 10.12 1.92
N ALA A 114 19.10 10.60 1.12
CA ALA A 114 19.09 11.99 0.68
C ALA A 114 18.78 12.92 1.86
N GLU A 115 19.56 14.00 1.98
CA GLU A 115 19.46 15.00 3.05
C GLU A 115 18.04 15.57 3.25
N SER A 116 17.25 15.63 2.17
CA SER A 116 15.85 16.09 2.22
C SER A 116 14.93 15.23 3.09
N PHE A 117 15.34 14.01 3.44
CA PHE A 117 14.62 13.10 4.32
C PHE A 117 15.21 13.01 5.74
N SER A 118 16.20 13.86 6.08
CA SER A 118 16.72 13.96 7.45
C SER A 118 15.61 14.38 8.41
N ASP A 119 15.57 13.74 9.58
CA ASP A 119 14.67 14.04 10.70
C ASP A 119 15.29 15.03 11.70
N ASP A 120 16.47 15.57 11.41
CA ASP A 120 17.14 16.56 12.26
C ASP A 120 16.25 17.78 12.51
N GLY A 121 15.95 18.05 13.78
CA GLY A 121 15.09 19.15 14.20
C GLY A 121 13.59 18.89 14.08
N MET A 122 13.16 17.67 13.72
CA MET A 122 11.75 17.28 13.72
C MET A 122 11.26 16.87 15.11
N ASN A 123 9.95 17.04 15.34
CA ASN A 123 9.28 16.53 16.55
C ASN A 123 9.16 15.00 16.51
N PRO A 124 8.97 14.32 17.66
CA PRO A 124 8.79 12.88 17.70
C PRO A 124 7.63 12.39 16.82
N ILE A 125 7.74 11.15 16.33
CA ILE A 125 6.62 10.45 15.66
C ILE A 125 5.33 10.59 16.47
N PRO A 126 4.21 10.99 15.84
CA PRO A 126 2.91 11.06 16.50
C PRO A 126 2.52 9.74 17.16
N PRO A 127 2.06 9.71 18.43
CA PRO A 127 1.67 8.47 19.11
C PRO A 127 0.52 7.70 18.44
N SER A 128 -0.24 8.37 17.57
CA SER A 128 -1.30 7.77 16.77
C SER A 128 -0.77 6.97 15.56
N TRP A 129 0.48 7.20 15.14
CA TRP A 129 1.12 6.46 14.07
C TRP A 129 1.47 5.04 14.54
N LYS A 130 0.98 4.04 13.80
CA LYS A 130 1.19 2.62 14.07
C LYS A 130 2.01 1.92 12.97
N GLY A 131 2.61 2.69 12.07
CA GLY A 131 3.46 2.14 11.03
C GLY A 131 4.76 1.61 11.60
N ILE A 132 5.41 0.74 10.84
CA ILE A 132 6.68 0.12 11.21
C ILE A 132 7.73 0.43 10.14
N CYS A 133 8.99 0.50 10.57
CA CYS A 133 10.12 0.45 9.67
C CYS A 133 10.21 -0.95 9.05
N MET A 134 9.80 -1.09 7.79
CA MET A 134 9.87 -2.35 7.07
C MET A 134 11.25 -2.51 6.44
N THR A 135 11.99 -3.55 6.82
CA THR A 135 13.29 -3.85 6.22
C THR A 135 13.16 -4.70 4.97
N SER A 136 14.10 -4.53 4.04
CA SER A 136 14.25 -5.26 2.79
C SER A 136 15.74 -5.41 2.46
N ASN A 137 16.07 -6.07 1.34
CA ASN A 137 17.45 -6.33 0.94
C ASN A 137 18.28 -5.04 0.83
N ASP A 138 17.70 -3.98 0.26
CA ASP A 138 18.38 -2.71 0.01
C ASP A 138 17.87 -1.57 0.93
N PHE A 139 17.13 -1.91 1.99
CA PHE A 139 16.57 -0.94 2.93
C PHE A 139 16.60 -1.52 4.34
N ASN A 140 17.52 -1.03 5.16
CA ASN A 140 17.71 -1.53 6.51
C ASN A 140 17.18 -0.54 7.56
N SER A 141 17.20 -0.92 8.85
CA SER A 141 16.63 -0.10 9.91
C SER A 141 17.29 1.29 10.06
N SER A 142 18.53 1.47 9.62
CA SER A 142 19.21 2.77 9.61
C SER A 142 18.69 3.72 8.54
N ASN A 143 17.91 3.22 7.57
CA ASN A 143 17.27 4.03 6.54
C ASN A 143 15.92 4.59 6.99
N CYS A 144 15.40 4.16 8.14
CA CYS A 144 14.18 4.71 8.71
C CYS A 144 14.51 5.92 9.58
N ASN A 145 13.82 7.01 9.29
CA ASN A 145 13.75 8.15 10.19
C ASN A 145 12.99 7.82 11.48
N ARG A 146 13.24 8.61 12.52
CA ARG A 146 12.65 8.52 13.86
C ARG A 146 11.37 9.30 14.04
#